data_AF-A0ABD5T386-F1
#
_entry.id   AF-A0ABD5T386-F1
#
_cell.length_a   1.000
_cell.length_b   1.000
_cell.length_c   1.000
_cell.angle_alpha   90.00
_cell.angle_beta   90.00
_cell.angle_gamma   90.00
#
_symmetry.space_group_name_H-M   'P 1'
#
loop_
_entity.id
_entity.type
_entity.pdbx_description
1 polymer ?
#
loop_
_entity_poly.entity_id
_entity_poly.type
_entity_poly.pdbx_seq_one_letter_code
_entity_poly.pdbx_strand_id
1 'polypeptide(L)'
;MTDHICDYCGEAFATSNELGGHVTAVHRRDQIVTDADVILDDIRRVADKLGKPPTAKEMSEHGEYSQRVCQNKFGSWNEALREAGYAPNRKFRLTDQDLVDEIDRLAEQLGRPPSSGEMDRIGKYHRWTYDHRFGGWEEALTEAGFSQPRSYQERLEIPYGPNWPEQRRQALERDDFRCQTPWCEMTQADHQEQVGKDISVHHLIPRKFFVGPDGQFDHEQANRVSNLVTVCSKHHLIWEAVAPQRLDTIVDATQPPERGGPDGVALALRGDEG
;
A
#
# COMPACT_ATOMS: atom_id res chain seq x y z
N MET A 1 54.52 -44.97 -10.32
CA MET A 1 53.38 -44.49 -9.52
C MET A 1 53.62 -43.01 -9.35
N THR A 2 52.70 -42.17 -9.80
CA THR A 2 52.84 -40.72 -9.67
C THR A 2 52.36 -40.36 -8.28
N ASP A 3 53.26 -39.91 -7.40
CA ASP A 3 52.86 -39.49 -6.07
C ASP A 3 52.05 -38.19 -6.18
N HIS A 4 50.81 -38.22 -5.69
CA HIS A 4 49.91 -37.07 -5.73
C HIS A 4 50.03 -36.29 -4.43
N ILE A 5 50.97 -35.35 -4.38
CA ILE A 5 51.29 -34.58 -3.18
C ILE A 5 50.53 -33.25 -3.22
N CYS A 6 49.99 -32.84 -2.06
CA CYS A 6 49.36 -31.54 -1.90
C CYS A 6 50.43 -30.44 -1.79
N ASP A 7 50.42 -29.50 -2.73
CA ASP A 7 51.39 -28.39 -2.77
C ASP A 7 51.25 -27.42 -1.57
N TYR A 8 50.14 -27.49 -0.81
CA TYR A 8 49.86 -26.59 0.31
C TYR A 8 50.32 -27.12 1.67
N CYS A 9 50.23 -28.43 1.91
CA CYS A 9 50.56 -29.04 3.19
C CYS A 9 51.59 -30.18 3.10
N GLY A 10 51.94 -30.62 1.89
CA GLY A 10 52.88 -31.71 1.65
C GLY A 10 52.34 -33.11 1.91
N GLU A 11 51.04 -33.27 2.20
CA GLU A 11 50.43 -34.61 2.36
C GLU A 11 50.37 -35.35 1.02
N ALA A 12 50.65 -36.66 1.05
CA ALA A 12 50.63 -37.52 -0.13
C ALA A 12 49.34 -38.35 -0.20
N PHE A 13 48.78 -38.44 -1.41
CA PHE A 13 47.52 -39.14 -1.69
C PHE A 13 47.75 -40.25 -2.71
N ALA A 14 46.97 -41.33 -2.59
CA ALA A 14 47.09 -42.49 -3.47
C ALA A 14 46.54 -42.22 -4.88
N THR A 15 45.59 -41.28 -5.00
CA THR A 15 44.99 -40.88 -6.28
C THR A 15 44.85 -39.36 -6.41
N SER A 16 44.83 -38.87 -7.65
CA SER A 16 44.56 -37.46 -7.95
C SER A 16 43.18 -36.98 -7.48
N ASN A 17 42.20 -37.88 -7.40
CA ASN A 17 40.84 -37.56 -6.96
C ASN A 17 40.78 -37.34 -5.44
N GLU A 18 41.54 -38.12 -4.67
CA GLU A 18 41.71 -37.92 -3.22
C GLU A 18 42.47 -36.62 -2.93
N LEU A 19 43.52 -36.31 -3.69
CA LEU A 19 44.20 -35.02 -3.61
C LEU A 19 43.24 -33.85 -3.90
N GLY A 20 42.44 -33.96 -4.97
CA GLY A 20 41.44 -32.95 -5.34
C GLY A 20 40.36 -32.76 -4.25
N GLY A 21 39.92 -33.86 -3.64
CA GLY A 21 39.01 -33.86 -2.49
C GLY A 21 39.63 -33.22 -1.24
N HIS A 22 40.89 -33.54 -0.93
CA HIS A 22 41.64 -32.97 0.18
C HIS A 22 41.85 -31.46 0.02
N VAL A 23 42.35 -31.00 -1.14
CA VAL A 23 42.53 -29.57 -1.42
C VAL A 23 41.20 -28.83 -1.29
N THR A 24 40.12 -29.46 -1.74
CA THR A 24 38.75 -28.94 -1.63
C THR A 24 38.20 -28.92 -0.19
N ALA A 25 38.55 -29.88 0.65
CA ALA A 25 38.01 -30.00 2.01
C ALA A 25 38.83 -29.22 3.03
N VAL A 26 40.15 -29.21 2.88
CA VAL A 26 41.13 -28.70 3.84
C VAL A 26 41.60 -27.31 3.47
N HIS A 27 41.93 -27.07 2.21
CA HIS A 27 42.54 -25.81 1.75
C HIS A 27 41.56 -24.83 1.08
N ARG A 28 40.37 -25.30 0.67
CA ARG A 28 39.34 -24.42 0.06
C ARG A 28 38.76 -23.37 1.01
N ARG A 29 39.02 -23.47 2.32
CA ARG A 29 38.65 -22.45 3.30
C ARG A 29 39.67 -21.30 3.43
N ASP A 30 40.93 -21.52 3.06
CA ASP A 30 42.02 -20.60 3.43
C ASP A 30 42.59 -19.77 2.26
N GLN A 31 42.11 -19.97 1.02
CA GLN A 31 42.47 -19.12 -0.14
C GLN A 31 41.41 -18.09 -0.53
N ILE A 32 40.38 -17.90 0.29
CA ILE A 32 39.47 -16.75 0.17
C ILE A 32 39.37 -16.04 1.52
N VAL A 33 40.51 -15.72 2.12
CA VAL A 33 40.57 -14.58 3.04
C VAL A 33 40.87 -13.36 2.18
N THR A 34 39.85 -12.89 1.47
CA THR A 34 39.89 -11.56 0.89
C THR A 34 39.53 -10.59 2.01
N ASP A 35 40.40 -9.62 2.24
CA ASP A 35 40.06 -8.52 3.15
C ASP A 35 38.76 -7.88 2.65
N ALA A 36 37.89 -7.48 3.57
CA ALA A 36 36.63 -6.83 3.22
C ALA A 36 36.91 -5.65 2.27
N ASP A 37 37.93 -4.85 2.59
CA ASP A 37 38.32 -3.67 1.81
C ASP A 37 38.64 -4.01 0.35
N VAL A 38 39.35 -5.11 0.10
CA VAL A 38 39.73 -5.53 -1.26
C VAL A 38 38.49 -5.93 -2.09
N ILE A 39 37.50 -6.55 -1.46
CA ILE A 39 36.24 -6.89 -2.15
C ILE A 39 35.42 -5.64 -2.43
N LEU A 40 35.36 -4.70 -1.47
CA LEU A 40 34.65 -3.43 -1.65
C LEU A 40 35.27 -2.57 -2.75
N ASP A 41 36.61 -2.54 -2.83
CA ASP A 41 37.33 -1.84 -3.89
C ASP A 41 37.11 -2.47 -5.26
N ASP A 42 37.02 -3.79 -5.37
CA ASP A 42 36.66 -4.46 -6.62
C ASP A 42 35.22 -4.11 -7.05
N ILE A 43 34.27 -4.05 -6.11
CA ILE A 43 32.89 -3.61 -6.39
C ILE A 43 32.88 -2.16 -6.91
N ARG A 44 33.63 -1.26 -6.28
CA ARG A 44 33.75 0.16 -6.72
C ARG A 44 34.40 0.27 -8.10
N ARG A 45 35.48 -0.48 -8.34
CA ARG A 45 36.16 -0.54 -9.64
C ARG A 45 35.23 -1.00 -10.76
N VAL A 46 34.43 -2.04 -10.53
CA VAL A 46 33.44 -2.49 -11.52
C VAL A 46 32.34 -1.44 -11.70
N ALA A 47 31.90 -0.78 -10.63
CA ALA A 47 30.92 0.29 -10.71
C ALA A 47 31.39 1.47 -11.56
N ASP A 48 32.64 1.93 -11.35
CA ASP A 48 33.27 3.00 -12.11
C ASP A 48 33.39 2.64 -13.59
N LYS A 49 33.74 1.37 -13.88
CA LYS A 49 33.80 0.86 -15.26
C LYS A 49 32.43 0.88 -15.94
N LEU A 50 31.35 0.61 -15.21
CA LEU A 50 29.98 0.54 -15.75
C LEU A 50 29.23 1.86 -15.68
N GLY A 51 29.73 2.86 -14.94
CA GLY A 51 29.03 4.11 -14.66
C GLY A 51 27.78 3.96 -13.78
N LYS A 52 27.62 2.80 -13.11
CA LYS A 52 26.50 2.46 -12.23
C LYS A 52 26.93 1.36 -11.25
N PRO A 53 26.27 1.18 -10.10
CA PRO A 53 26.53 0.01 -9.27
C PRO A 53 26.39 -1.29 -10.09
N PRO A 54 27.23 -2.32 -9.89
CA PRO A 54 27.17 -3.56 -10.66
C PRO A 54 26.08 -4.49 -10.14
N THR A 55 25.37 -5.19 -11.04
CA THR A 55 24.46 -6.27 -10.64
C THR A 55 25.27 -7.50 -10.25
N ALA A 56 24.65 -8.43 -9.53
CA ALA A 56 25.27 -9.72 -9.17
C ALA A 56 25.87 -10.45 -10.38
N LYS A 57 25.17 -10.38 -11.52
CA LYS A 57 25.62 -10.98 -12.78
C LYS A 57 26.81 -10.23 -13.36
N GLU A 58 26.73 -8.91 -13.47
CA GLU A 58 27.82 -8.06 -13.98
C GLU A 58 29.09 -8.18 -13.11
N MET A 59 28.95 -8.32 -11.79
CA MET A 59 30.10 -8.58 -10.91
C MET A 59 30.76 -9.93 -11.23
N SER A 60 29.96 -10.96 -11.50
CA SER A 60 30.51 -12.28 -11.86
C SER A 60 31.18 -12.28 -13.24
N GLU A 61 30.87 -11.31 -14.09
CA GLU A 61 31.43 -11.15 -15.45
C GLU A 61 32.61 -10.17 -15.52
N HIS A 62 32.71 -9.22 -14.59
CA HIS A 62 33.68 -8.11 -14.65
C HIS A 62 34.53 -7.93 -13.40
N GLY A 63 34.11 -8.53 -12.29
CA GLY A 63 34.82 -8.52 -11.01
C GLY A 63 35.95 -9.54 -10.97
N GLU A 64 36.94 -9.25 -10.16
CA GLU A 64 37.95 -10.22 -9.75
C GLU A 64 37.35 -11.24 -8.77
N TYR A 65 36.36 -10.81 -7.99
CA TYR A 65 35.62 -11.66 -7.07
C TYR A 65 34.20 -11.96 -7.56
N SER A 66 33.85 -13.25 -7.51
CA SER A 66 32.48 -13.67 -7.82
C SER A 66 31.48 -13.08 -6.83
N GLN A 67 30.23 -12.92 -7.27
CA GLN A 67 29.15 -12.50 -6.38
C GLN A 67 29.00 -13.42 -5.16
N ARG A 68 29.30 -14.72 -5.26
CA ARG A 68 29.23 -15.65 -4.13
C ARG A 68 30.30 -15.38 -3.08
N VAL A 69 31.50 -14.95 -3.47
CA VAL A 69 32.56 -14.52 -2.54
C VAL A 69 32.09 -13.28 -1.76
N CYS A 70 31.51 -12.31 -2.46
CA CYS A 70 30.96 -11.11 -1.84
C CYS A 70 29.82 -11.45 -0.86
N GLN A 71 28.89 -12.34 -1.26
CA GLN A 71 27.81 -12.79 -0.39
C GLN A 71 28.30 -13.53 0.86
N ASN A 72 29.31 -14.38 0.73
CA ASN A 72 29.85 -15.11 1.88
C ASN A 72 30.53 -14.17 2.88
N LYS A 73 31.20 -13.10 2.41
CA LYS A 73 31.88 -12.14 3.28
C LYS A 73 30.92 -11.19 3.97
N PHE A 74 29.97 -10.61 3.23
CA PHE A 74 29.07 -9.55 3.71
C PHE A 74 27.65 -10.04 4.02
N GLY A 75 27.41 -11.34 3.97
CA GLY A 75 26.09 -11.98 4.18
C GLY A 75 25.14 -11.84 2.99
N SER A 76 25.17 -10.74 2.22
CA SER A 76 24.38 -10.59 1.01
C SER A 76 25.02 -9.66 -0.02
N TRP A 77 24.60 -9.77 -1.28
CA TRP A 77 25.07 -8.89 -2.36
C TRP A 77 24.67 -7.43 -2.12
N ASN A 78 23.48 -7.21 -1.55
CA ASN A 78 23.02 -5.87 -1.22
C ASN A 78 23.82 -5.26 -0.06
N GLU A 79 24.27 -6.08 0.89
CA GLU A 79 25.14 -5.61 1.96
C GLU A 79 26.52 -5.23 1.44
N ALA A 80 27.08 -6.06 0.57
CA ALA A 80 28.32 -5.73 -0.12
C ALA A 80 28.23 -4.40 -0.91
N LEU A 81 27.08 -4.13 -1.56
CA LEU A 81 26.84 -2.84 -2.22
C LEU A 81 26.73 -1.67 -1.23
N ARG A 82 26.07 -1.86 -0.07
CA ARG A 82 25.96 -0.83 0.97
C ARG A 82 27.32 -0.47 1.55
N GLU A 83 28.11 -1.47 1.93
CA GLU A 83 29.46 -1.27 2.44
C GLU A 83 30.39 -0.65 1.38
N ALA A 84 30.16 -0.93 0.09
CA ALA A 84 30.87 -0.28 -1.01
C ALA A 84 30.43 1.18 -1.25
N GLY A 85 29.38 1.66 -0.58
CA GLY A 85 28.86 3.03 -0.68
C GLY A 85 27.75 3.21 -1.73
N TYR A 86 27.16 2.13 -2.22
CA TYR A 86 26.12 2.16 -3.25
C TYR A 86 24.74 1.80 -2.71
N ALA A 87 23.71 2.38 -3.33
CA ALA A 87 22.35 1.90 -3.16
C ALA A 87 22.19 0.51 -3.83
N PRO A 88 21.48 -0.45 -3.21
CA PRO A 88 21.21 -1.76 -3.80
C PRO A 88 20.56 -1.69 -5.19
N ASN A 89 21.08 -2.50 -6.12
CA ASN A 89 20.86 -2.34 -7.55
C ASN A 89 19.45 -2.68 -8.09
N ARG A 90 18.68 -3.46 -7.33
CA ARG A 90 17.27 -3.72 -7.60
C ARG A 90 16.60 -4.17 -6.30
N LYS A 91 15.54 -3.47 -5.92
CA LYS A 91 14.55 -3.89 -4.91
C LYS A 91 13.96 -5.24 -5.33
N PHE A 92 14.53 -6.35 -4.86
CA PHE A 92 13.98 -7.70 -5.12
C PHE A 92 13.79 -8.54 -3.85
N ARG A 93 13.80 -7.90 -2.69
CA ARG A 93 12.89 -8.32 -1.65
C ARG A 93 11.95 -7.16 -1.46
N LEU A 94 10.80 -7.26 -2.12
CA LEU A 94 9.59 -6.68 -1.57
C LEU A 94 9.54 -7.14 -0.12
N THR A 95 9.88 -6.25 0.80
CA THR A 95 9.84 -6.53 2.22
C THR A 95 8.41 -6.45 2.71
N ASP A 96 8.13 -7.03 3.88
CA ASP A 96 6.84 -6.82 4.52
C ASP A 96 6.63 -5.33 4.82
N GLN A 97 7.70 -4.59 5.13
CA GLN A 97 7.65 -3.14 5.27
C GLN A 97 7.29 -2.44 3.95
N ASP A 98 7.84 -2.83 2.80
CA ASP A 98 7.46 -2.22 1.51
C ASP A 98 5.97 -2.43 1.17
N LEU A 99 5.38 -3.52 1.67
CA LEU A 99 3.95 -3.81 1.54
C LEU A 99 3.13 -2.94 2.50
N VAL A 100 3.56 -2.85 3.76
CA VAL A 100 2.96 -1.96 4.77
C VAL A 100 3.02 -0.50 4.33
N ASP A 101 4.18 -0.02 3.88
CA ASP A 101 4.38 1.35 3.39
C ASP A 101 3.45 1.67 2.21
N GLU A 102 3.13 0.67 1.36
CA GLU A 102 2.19 0.86 0.25
C GLU A 102 0.73 0.90 0.74
N ILE A 103 0.39 0.15 1.78
CA ILE A 103 -0.91 0.28 2.47
C ILE A 103 -1.00 1.68 3.10
N ASP A 104 0.04 2.14 3.79
CA ASP A 104 0.09 3.46 4.43
C ASP A 104 -0.01 4.60 3.42
N ARG A 105 0.76 4.53 2.32
CA ARG A 105 0.67 5.51 1.22
C ARG A 105 -0.74 5.61 0.66
N LEU A 106 -1.39 4.48 0.41
CA LEU A 106 -2.79 4.47 -0.05
C LEU A 106 -3.73 4.94 1.06
N ALA A 107 -3.44 4.64 2.32
CA ALA A 107 -4.24 5.10 3.44
C ALA A 107 -4.18 6.62 3.61
N GLU A 108 -3.00 7.23 3.47
CA GLU A 108 -2.82 8.69 3.42
C GLU A 108 -3.57 9.29 2.23
N GLN A 109 -3.47 8.67 1.06
CA GLN A 109 -4.14 9.15 -0.16
C GLN A 109 -5.67 9.06 -0.05
N LEU A 110 -6.20 8.02 0.58
CA LEU A 110 -7.64 7.77 0.71
C LEU A 110 -8.22 8.32 2.02
N GLY A 111 -7.39 8.78 2.95
CA GLY A 111 -7.75 9.16 4.32
C GLY A 111 -8.21 7.98 5.20
N ARG A 112 -7.95 6.74 4.79
CA ARG A 112 -8.43 5.49 5.39
C ARG A 112 -7.80 4.26 4.75
N PRO A 113 -7.77 3.09 5.43
CA PRO A 113 -7.12 1.89 4.88
C PRO A 113 -7.70 1.48 3.52
N PRO A 114 -6.86 1.14 2.52
CA PRO A 114 -7.35 0.65 1.25
C PRO A 114 -8.14 -0.65 1.42
N SER A 115 -9.16 -0.85 0.58
CA SER A 115 -9.74 -2.17 0.39
C SER A 115 -8.82 -3.02 -0.48
N SER A 116 -8.95 -4.33 -0.40
CA SER A 116 -8.18 -5.24 -1.24
C SER A 116 -8.36 -4.98 -2.73
N GLY A 117 -9.60 -4.66 -3.15
CA GLY A 117 -9.90 -4.33 -4.53
C GLY A 117 -9.35 -2.97 -4.97
N GLU A 118 -9.08 -2.05 -4.03
CA GLU A 118 -8.36 -0.80 -4.33
C GLU A 118 -6.87 -1.06 -4.42
N MET A 119 -6.30 -1.89 -3.56
CA MET A 119 -4.92 -2.32 -3.71
C MET A 119 -4.67 -2.96 -5.09
N ASP A 120 -5.57 -3.81 -5.58
CA ASP A 120 -5.47 -4.39 -6.93
C ASP A 120 -5.61 -3.36 -8.07
N ARG A 121 -6.39 -2.28 -7.86
CA ARG A 121 -6.69 -1.29 -8.91
C ARG A 121 -5.68 -0.15 -8.98
N ILE A 122 -5.23 0.34 -7.83
CA ILE A 122 -4.42 1.57 -7.72
C ILE A 122 -3.16 1.39 -6.88
N GLY A 123 -3.00 0.22 -6.25
CA GLY A 123 -1.81 -0.13 -5.51
C GLY A 123 -0.68 -0.57 -6.41
N LYS A 124 0.53 -0.41 -5.88
CA LYS A 124 1.76 -0.81 -6.55
C LYS A 124 1.94 -2.34 -6.61
N TYR A 125 1.30 -3.06 -5.70
CA TYR A 125 1.43 -4.51 -5.56
C TYR A 125 0.05 -5.16 -5.53
N HIS A 126 -0.06 -6.35 -6.10
CA HIS A 126 -1.32 -7.09 -6.18
C HIS A 126 -1.70 -7.65 -4.81
N ARG A 127 -3.00 -7.68 -4.47
CA ARG A 127 -3.55 -8.21 -3.21
C ARG A 127 -3.01 -9.60 -2.86
N TRP A 128 -2.92 -10.48 -3.86
CA TRP A 128 -2.39 -11.84 -3.69
C TRP A 128 -1.01 -11.87 -3.02
N THR A 129 -0.18 -10.86 -3.24
CA THR A 129 1.13 -10.74 -2.59
C THR A 129 0.99 -10.52 -1.08
N TYR A 130 0.00 -9.74 -0.64
CA TYR A 130 -0.32 -9.54 0.77
C TYR A 130 -0.91 -10.81 1.40
N ASP A 131 -1.85 -11.47 0.70
CA ASP A 131 -2.44 -12.73 1.15
C ASP A 131 -1.36 -13.78 1.44
N HIS A 132 -0.37 -13.93 0.55
CA HIS A 132 0.70 -14.91 0.71
C HIS A 132 1.75 -14.52 1.76
N ARG A 133 1.95 -13.22 2.03
CA ARG A 133 2.99 -12.73 2.94
C ARG A 133 2.51 -12.64 4.39
N PHE A 134 1.29 -12.16 4.60
CA PHE A 134 0.75 -11.90 5.94
C PHE A 134 -0.26 -12.96 6.40
N GLY A 135 -0.65 -13.89 5.53
CA GLY A 135 -1.69 -14.88 5.83
C GLY A 135 -3.10 -14.43 5.46
N GLY A 136 -3.23 -13.19 4.97
CA GLY A 136 -4.47 -12.61 4.48
C GLY A 136 -4.40 -11.09 4.40
N TRP A 137 -5.36 -10.50 3.68
CA TRP A 137 -5.49 -9.04 3.59
C TRP A 137 -5.77 -8.39 4.95
N GLU A 138 -6.52 -9.07 5.82
CA GLU A 138 -6.86 -8.57 7.16
C GLU A 138 -5.62 -8.50 8.07
N GLU A 139 -4.76 -9.50 7.98
CA GLU A 139 -3.48 -9.57 8.68
C GLU A 139 -2.50 -8.51 8.13
N ALA A 140 -2.50 -8.26 6.82
CA ALA A 140 -1.69 -7.20 6.23
C ALA A 140 -2.09 -5.81 6.72
N LEU A 141 -3.39 -5.54 6.84
CA LEU A 141 -3.90 -4.30 7.45
C LEU A 141 -3.52 -4.21 8.93
N THR A 142 -3.59 -5.31 9.67
CA THR A 142 -3.19 -5.36 11.07
C THR A 142 -1.71 -5.04 11.25
N GLU A 143 -0.84 -5.60 10.40
CA GLU A 143 0.60 -5.31 10.41
C GLU A 143 0.89 -3.85 10.05
N ALA A 144 0.10 -3.25 9.17
CA ALA A 144 0.13 -1.81 8.89
C ALA A 144 -0.50 -0.94 10.00
N GLY A 145 -0.77 -1.51 11.19
CA GLY A 145 -1.29 -0.79 12.34
C GLY A 145 -2.81 -0.56 12.33
N PHE A 146 -3.53 -1.13 11.35
CA PHE A 146 -4.99 -1.03 11.27
C PHE A 146 -5.65 -2.24 11.94
N SER A 147 -6.21 -2.04 13.13
CA SER A 147 -7.01 -3.08 13.80
C SER A 147 -8.40 -3.20 13.17
N GLN A 148 -8.79 -4.40 12.74
CA GLN A 148 -10.19 -4.75 12.49
C GLN A 148 -10.67 -5.80 13.49
N PRO A 149 -11.94 -5.74 13.94
CA PRO A 149 -12.49 -6.72 14.84
C PRO A 149 -12.56 -8.12 14.20
N ARG A 150 -12.12 -9.12 14.95
CA ARG A 150 -12.01 -10.53 14.52
C ARG A 150 -13.38 -11.15 14.23
N SER A 151 -13.47 -11.77 13.06
CA SER A 151 -14.43 -12.80 12.66
C SER A 151 -15.91 -12.41 12.49
N TYR A 152 -16.51 -12.95 11.43
CA TYR A 152 -17.94 -12.89 11.10
C TYR A 152 -18.86 -13.52 12.18
N GLN A 153 -18.28 -14.30 13.11
CA GLN A 153 -18.99 -15.06 14.15
C GLN A 153 -19.17 -14.28 15.46
N GLU A 154 -18.37 -13.23 15.69
CA GLU A 154 -18.58 -12.25 16.76
C GLU A 154 -19.05 -10.91 16.18
N ARG A 155 -20.10 -10.95 15.35
CA ARG A 155 -20.87 -9.74 15.05
C ARG A 155 -21.70 -9.37 16.29
N LEU A 156 -21.01 -9.05 17.39
CA LEU A 156 -21.57 -8.19 18.42
C LEU A 156 -22.11 -6.98 17.67
N GLU A 157 -23.42 -6.81 17.74
CA GLU A 157 -24.11 -5.69 17.12
C GLU A 157 -23.52 -4.42 17.75
N ILE A 158 -22.53 -3.81 17.09
CA ILE A 158 -21.92 -2.56 17.55
C ILE A 158 -23.11 -1.63 17.77
N PRO A 159 -23.33 -1.11 18.99
CA PRO A 159 -24.52 -0.32 19.27
C PRO A 159 -24.43 0.99 18.49
N TYR A 160 -25.56 1.66 18.26
CA TYR A 160 -25.52 3.01 17.70
C TYR A 160 -25.07 4.05 18.74
N GLY A 161 -25.27 3.77 20.03
CA GLY A 161 -24.96 4.70 21.11
C GLY A 161 -26.07 5.74 21.34
N PRO A 162 -26.04 6.43 22.49
CA PRO A 162 -27.13 7.31 22.95
C PRO A 162 -27.31 8.58 22.12
N ASN A 163 -26.27 9.09 21.44
CA ASN A 163 -26.35 10.30 20.61
C ASN A 163 -27.02 10.06 19.23
N TRP A 164 -27.24 8.79 18.85
CA TRP A 164 -27.71 8.46 17.51
C TRP A 164 -29.04 9.11 17.10
N PRO A 165 -30.10 9.16 17.94
CA PRO A 165 -31.35 9.78 17.52
C PRO A 165 -31.20 11.25 17.13
N GLU A 166 -30.35 11.99 17.84
CA GLU A 166 -30.09 13.40 17.59
C GLU A 166 -29.22 13.58 16.33
N GLN A 167 -28.11 12.85 16.23
CA GLN A 167 -27.21 12.93 15.07
C GLN A 167 -27.89 12.48 13.77
N ARG A 168 -28.73 11.44 13.84
CA ARG A 168 -29.54 10.98 12.70
C ARG A 168 -30.49 12.08 12.22
N ARG A 169 -31.16 12.78 13.16
CA ARG A 169 -32.06 13.89 12.81
C ARG A 169 -31.30 15.03 12.14
N GLN A 170 -30.16 15.42 12.71
CA GLN A 170 -29.32 16.49 12.14
C GLN A 170 -28.84 16.13 10.72
N ALA A 171 -28.49 14.87 10.46
CA ALA A 171 -28.12 14.42 9.11
C ALA A 171 -29.30 14.49 8.13
N LEU A 172 -30.50 14.07 8.55
CA LEU A 172 -31.71 14.17 7.73
C LEU A 172 -32.08 15.63 7.41
N GLU A 173 -32.00 16.52 8.40
CA GLU A 173 -32.28 17.95 8.24
C GLU A 173 -31.26 18.63 7.31
N ARG A 174 -29.97 18.31 7.47
CA ARG A 174 -28.90 18.79 6.56
C ARG A 174 -29.18 18.39 5.11
N ASP A 175 -29.67 17.17 4.91
CA ASP A 175 -29.86 16.56 3.61
C ASP A 175 -31.26 16.86 3.01
N ASP A 176 -32.04 17.76 3.61
CA ASP A 176 -33.43 18.08 3.25
C ASP A 176 -34.32 16.83 3.12
N PHE A 177 -34.06 15.81 3.95
CA PHE A 177 -34.74 14.52 3.92
C PHE A 177 -34.71 13.85 2.53
N ARG A 178 -33.64 14.07 1.75
CA ARG A 178 -33.46 13.55 0.39
C ARG A 178 -32.26 12.64 0.28
N CYS A 179 -32.36 11.67 -0.62
CA CYS A 179 -31.24 10.80 -0.99
C CYS A 179 -30.12 11.65 -1.61
N GLN A 180 -28.92 11.58 -1.04
CA GLN A 180 -27.75 12.36 -1.50
C GLN A 180 -26.99 11.70 -2.66
N THR A 181 -27.50 10.60 -3.21
CA THR A 181 -26.96 10.05 -4.46
C THR A 181 -27.22 11.04 -5.61
N PRO A 182 -26.20 11.50 -6.35
CA PRO A 182 -26.34 12.64 -7.29
C PRO A 182 -27.46 12.54 -8.33
N TRP A 183 -27.77 11.33 -8.79
CA TRP A 183 -28.80 11.06 -9.79
C TRP A 183 -30.11 10.54 -9.18
N CYS A 184 -30.35 10.82 -7.89
CA CYS A 184 -31.51 10.33 -7.16
C CYS A 184 -32.28 11.49 -6.53
N GLU A 185 -33.55 11.62 -6.90
CA GLU A 185 -34.42 12.66 -6.36
C GLU A 185 -35.32 12.16 -5.23
N MET A 186 -35.12 10.92 -4.77
CA MET A 186 -35.96 10.26 -3.77
C MET A 186 -36.00 11.05 -2.46
N THR A 187 -37.18 11.50 -2.06
CA THR A 187 -37.43 12.09 -0.74
C THR A 187 -37.80 11.04 0.30
N GLN A 188 -37.82 11.44 1.56
CA GLN A 188 -38.43 10.70 2.66
C GLN A 188 -39.89 10.34 2.37
N ALA A 189 -40.69 11.28 1.86
CA ALA A 189 -42.10 11.03 1.54
C ALA A 189 -42.24 9.99 0.44
N ASP A 190 -41.48 10.12 -0.65
CA ASP A 190 -41.47 9.15 -1.75
C ASP A 190 -41.04 7.77 -1.27
N HIS A 191 -40.00 7.71 -0.41
CA HIS A 191 -39.48 6.45 0.11
C HIS A 191 -40.48 5.78 1.06
N GLN A 192 -41.20 6.55 1.88
CA GLN A 192 -42.28 6.02 2.71
C GLN A 192 -43.44 5.48 1.85
N GLU A 193 -43.83 6.19 0.79
CA GLU A 193 -44.90 5.74 -0.12
C GLU A 193 -44.51 4.47 -0.90
N GLN A 194 -43.28 4.43 -1.45
CA GLN A 194 -42.83 3.36 -2.33
C GLN A 194 -42.28 2.14 -1.59
N VAL A 195 -41.65 2.34 -0.41
CA VAL A 195 -40.93 1.29 0.33
C VAL A 195 -41.57 1.01 1.70
N GLY A 196 -42.42 1.90 2.21
CA GLY A 196 -43.06 1.75 3.52
C GLY A 196 -42.10 1.95 4.70
N LYS A 197 -40.96 2.62 4.48
CA LYS A 197 -39.91 2.83 5.48
C LYS A 197 -39.37 4.24 5.40
N ASP A 198 -38.79 4.71 6.50
CA ASP A 198 -37.99 5.93 6.49
C ASP A 198 -36.75 5.75 5.60
N ILE A 199 -36.34 6.84 4.97
CA ILE A 199 -35.05 6.98 4.32
C ILE A 199 -33.94 6.73 5.35
N SER A 200 -32.90 6.05 4.89
CA SER A 200 -31.84 5.59 5.78
C SER A 200 -30.78 6.67 5.93
N VAL A 201 -30.13 6.68 7.10
CA VAL A 201 -28.90 7.45 7.31
C VAL A 201 -27.77 6.43 7.41
N HIS A 202 -26.82 6.52 6.49
CA HIS A 202 -25.71 5.61 6.32
C HIS A 202 -24.43 6.22 6.90
N HIS A 203 -23.61 5.40 7.54
CA HIS A 203 -22.27 5.79 7.99
C HIS A 203 -21.27 5.68 6.84
N LEU A 204 -20.61 6.78 6.48
CA LEU A 204 -19.57 6.80 5.45
C LEU A 204 -18.37 5.95 5.85
N ILE A 205 -17.86 6.16 7.06
CA ILE A 205 -16.87 5.29 7.70
C ILE A 205 -17.66 4.30 8.57
N PRO A 206 -17.54 2.97 8.33
CA PRO A 206 -18.26 1.97 9.10
C PRO A 206 -17.94 2.04 10.61
N ARG A 207 -18.98 1.83 11.45
CA ARG A 207 -18.89 1.88 12.92
C ARG A 207 -17.77 1.01 13.52
N LYS A 208 -17.41 -0.09 12.87
CA LYS A 208 -16.31 -0.99 13.30
C LYS A 208 -14.94 -0.31 13.38
N PHE A 209 -14.72 0.78 12.65
CA PHE A 209 -13.46 1.53 12.68
C PHE A 209 -13.39 2.52 13.85
N PHE A 210 -14.47 2.66 14.62
CA PHE A 210 -14.52 3.48 15.84
C PHE A 210 -14.53 2.62 17.10
N VAL A 211 -14.05 1.37 16.99
CA VAL A 211 -13.84 0.48 18.14
C VAL A 211 -12.36 0.53 18.49
N GLY A 212 -12.06 1.00 19.71
CA GLY A 212 -10.70 1.12 20.21
C GLY A 212 -10.04 -0.24 20.52
N PRO A 213 -8.73 -0.25 20.81
CA PRO A 213 -7.99 -1.47 21.18
C PRO A 213 -8.52 -2.17 22.44
N ASP A 214 -9.24 -1.43 23.30
CA ASP A 214 -9.91 -1.89 24.50
C ASP A 214 -11.34 -2.44 24.23
N GLY A 215 -11.77 -2.45 22.96
CA GLY A 215 -13.10 -2.87 22.53
C GLY A 215 -14.20 -1.84 22.76
N GLN A 216 -13.87 -0.62 23.23
CA GLN A 216 -14.87 0.43 23.43
C GLN A 216 -15.26 1.10 22.11
N PHE A 217 -16.56 1.30 21.91
CA PHE A 217 -17.10 1.97 20.72
C PHE A 217 -17.29 3.47 20.95
N ASP A 218 -16.54 4.28 20.20
CA ASP A 218 -16.66 5.74 20.16
C ASP A 218 -17.85 6.15 19.28
N HIS A 219 -19.04 6.09 19.86
CA HIS A 219 -20.28 6.52 19.22
C HIS A 219 -20.33 8.03 18.95
N GLU A 220 -19.58 8.85 19.68
CA GLU A 220 -19.52 10.30 19.44
C GLU A 220 -18.81 10.61 18.14
N GLN A 221 -17.68 9.95 17.89
CA GLN A 221 -16.93 10.08 16.65
C GLN A 221 -17.64 9.38 15.49
N ALA A 222 -18.15 8.16 15.70
CA ALA A 222 -18.84 7.40 14.66
C ALA A 222 -20.08 8.11 14.12
N ASN A 223 -20.86 8.75 14.99
CA ASN A 223 -22.13 9.37 14.61
C ASN A 223 -22.02 10.86 14.29
N ARG A 224 -20.81 11.45 14.15
CA ARG A 224 -20.70 12.84 13.69
C ARG A 224 -21.47 13.01 12.39
N VAL A 225 -22.28 14.07 12.27
CA VAL A 225 -23.04 14.37 11.04
C VAL A 225 -22.16 14.32 9.78
N SER A 226 -20.90 14.73 9.87
CA SER A 226 -19.91 14.65 8.77
C SER A 226 -19.63 13.22 8.27
N ASN A 227 -19.81 12.21 9.12
CA ASN A 227 -19.68 10.78 8.82
C ASN A 227 -21.03 10.15 8.41
N LEU A 228 -22.11 10.93 8.30
CA LEU A 228 -23.44 10.44 7.98
C LEU A 228 -23.91 10.97 6.63
N VAL A 229 -24.67 10.16 5.89
CA VAL A 229 -25.31 10.54 4.63
C VAL A 229 -26.71 9.93 4.51
N THR A 230 -27.68 10.74 4.08
CA THR A 230 -29.05 10.30 3.85
C THR A 230 -29.18 9.62 2.48
N VAL A 231 -29.68 8.37 2.46
CA VAL A 231 -29.73 7.53 1.26
C VAL A 231 -31.00 6.65 1.23
N CYS A 232 -31.58 6.45 0.05
CA CYS A 232 -32.73 5.55 -0.12
C CYS A 232 -32.30 4.07 -0.07
N SER A 233 -33.24 3.15 0.18
CA SER A 233 -32.94 1.71 0.26
C SER A 233 -32.19 1.19 -0.98
N LYS A 234 -32.51 1.70 -2.17
CA LYS A 234 -31.87 1.30 -3.43
C LYS A 234 -30.40 1.70 -3.48
N HIS A 235 -30.07 2.89 -3.02
CA HIS A 235 -28.72 3.42 -3.10
C HIS A 235 -27.89 3.13 -1.85
N HIS A 236 -28.49 2.74 -0.73
CA HIS A 236 -27.77 2.32 0.48
C HIS A 236 -26.70 1.26 0.19
N LEU A 237 -27.00 0.28 -0.67
CA LEU A 237 -26.04 -0.75 -1.09
C LEU A 237 -24.86 -0.19 -1.90
N ILE A 238 -25.10 0.86 -2.70
CA ILE A 238 -24.03 1.53 -3.46
C ILE A 238 -23.11 2.27 -2.48
N TRP A 239 -23.70 2.99 -1.54
CA TRP A 239 -22.95 3.72 -0.50
C TRP A 239 -22.16 2.77 0.41
N GLU A 240 -22.71 1.60 0.74
CA GLU A 240 -21.97 0.55 1.46
C GLU A 240 -20.75 0.04 0.67
N ALA A 241 -20.87 -0.10 -0.64
CA ALA A 241 -19.79 -0.61 -1.50
C ALA A 241 -18.67 0.41 -1.78
N VAL A 242 -19.00 1.71 -1.79
CA VAL A 242 -18.04 2.79 -2.06
C VAL A 242 -17.52 3.45 -0.78
N ALA A 243 -18.09 3.12 0.38
CA ALA A 243 -17.67 3.60 1.68
C ALA A 243 -16.15 3.54 1.84
N PRO A 244 -15.51 4.62 2.30
CA PRO A 244 -16.01 5.92 2.75
C PRO A 244 -15.95 7.01 1.66
N GLN A 245 -15.82 6.65 0.39
CA GLN A 245 -15.83 7.62 -0.71
C GLN A 245 -17.21 8.29 -0.77
N ARG A 246 -17.21 9.61 -0.92
CA ARG A 246 -18.41 10.44 -0.93
C ARG A 246 -18.92 10.65 -2.36
N LEU A 247 -19.96 9.91 -2.77
CA LEU A 247 -20.53 10.04 -4.13
C LEU A 247 -21.13 11.43 -4.39
N ASP A 248 -21.61 12.08 -3.33
CA ASP A 248 -22.15 13.45 -3.35
C ASP A 248 -21.08 14.50 -3.72
N THR A 249 -19.80 14.21 -3.46
CA THR A 249 -18.69 15.13 -3.76
C THR A 249 -18.09 14.96 -5.15
N ILE A 250 -18.44 13.89 -5.88
CA ILE A 250 -17.82 13.55 -7.18
C ILE A 250 -18.39 14.40 -8.33
N VAL A 251 -19.55 15.02 -8.15
CA VAL A 251 -20.26 15.77 -9.21
C VAL A 251 -19.61 17.12 -9.52
N ASP A 252 -18.85 17.68 -8.59
CA ASP A 252 -18.27 19.03 -8.72
C ASP A 252 -17.08 19.08 -9.70
N ALA A 253 -16.49 17.93 -10.04
CA ALA A 253 -15.32 17.86 -10.94
C ALA A 253 -15.67 17.80 -12.44
N THR A 254 -16.97 17.73 -12.81
CA THR A 254 -17.39 17.52 -14.21
C THR A 254 -18.33 18.60 -14.77
N GLN A 255 -18.65 19.65 -14.00
CA GLN A 255 -19.37 20.80 -14.56
C GLN A 255 -18.40 21.75 -15.31
N PRO A 256 -18.65 22.06 -16.60
CA PRO A 256 -17.98 23.18 -17.26
C PRO A 256 -18.34 24.49 -16.53
N PRO A 257 -17.44 25.47 -16.44
CA PRO A 257 -17.75 26.75 -15.81
C PRO A 257 -18.97 27.37 -16.48
N GLU A 258 -19.93 27.83 -15.67
CA GLU A 258 -21.15 28.47 -16.14
C GLU A 258 -20.81 29.56 -17.16
N ARG A 259 -21.38 29.47 -18.37
CA ARG A 259 -21.31 30.55 -19.33
C ARG A 259 -22.15 31.69 -18.76
N GLY A 260 -21.47 32.73 -18.28
CA GLY A 260 -22.08 34.00 -17.91
C GLY A 260 -23.08 34.43 -18.98
N GLY A 261 -24.30 34.72 -18.54
CA GLY A 261 -25.35 35.28 -19.38
C GLY A 261 -24.88 36.58 -20.05
N PRO A 262 -25.48 36.97 -21.18
CA PRO A 262 -25.05 38.16 -21.89
C PRO A 262 -25.44 39.39 -21.07
N ASP A 263 -24.46 40.00 -20.40
CA ASP A 263 -24.54 41.40 -20.02
C ASP A 263 -24.62 42.22 -21.31
N GLY A 264 -25.86 42.62 -21.62
CA GLY A 264 -26.17 43.60 -22.64
C GLY A 264 -25.56 44.93 -22.25
N VAL A 265 -24.34 45.18 -22.72
CA VAL A 265 -23.71 46.49 -22.71
C VAL A 265 -24.56 47.41 -23.59
N ALA A 266 -25.38 48.25 -22.95
CA ALA A 266 -26.05 49.36 -23.61
C ALA A 266 -24.99 50.40 -24.03
N LEU A 267 -24.56 50.33 -25.29
CA LEU A 267 -23.81 51.40 -25.93
C LEU A 267 -24.76 52.58 -26.16
N ALA A 268 -24.56 53.67 -25.41
CA ALA A 268 -25.16 54.95 -25.69
C ALA A 268 -24.59 55.53 -27.00
N LEU A 269 -25.39 55.49 -28.08
CA LEU A 269 -25.11 56.26 -29.28
C LEU A 269 -25.60 57.69 -29.06
N ARG A 270 -24.62 58.60 -28.97
CA ARG A 270 -24.82 60.03 -29.19
C ARG A 270 -25.28 60.23 -30.63
N GLY A 271 -26.40 60.94 -30.80
CA GLY A 271 -26.84 61.52 -32.07
C GLY A 271 -27.12 63.00 -31.85
N ASP A 272 -26.41 63.83 -32.60
CA ASP A 272 -26.50 65.28 -32.68
C ASP A 272 -27.83 65.77 -33.27
N GLU A 273 -28.22 66.95 -32.77
CA GLU A 273 -28.81 68.12 -33.44
C GLU A 273 -30.08 67.99 -34.32
N GLY A 274 -31.09 68.77 -33.94
CA GLY A 274 -32.31 69.10 -34.67
C GLY A 274 -33.31 69.84 -33.80
#